data_AF-A0A6N7IGW2-F1
#
_entry.id   AF-A0A6N7IGW2-F1
#
_cell.length_a   1.000
_cell.length_b   1.000
_cell.length_c   1.000
_cell.angle_alpha   90.00
_cell.angle_beta   90.00
_cell.angle_gamma   90.00
#
_symmetry.space_group_name_H-M   'P 1'
#
loop_
_entity.id
_entity.type
_entity.pdbx_description
1 polymer ?
#
loop_
_entity_poly.entity_id
_entity_poly.type
_entity_poly.pdbx_seq_one_letter_code
_entity_poly.pdbx_strand_id
1 'polypeptide(L)'
;MARPLLERNPGVGLHHMHDGNQDRLMVSAMSYFRCKYLTLPPAYERFLTTRLRPGAPVVIVDDRTRWPTTRVAERHVFQTGARGGLDPYEYVRGSPRVARFLNDEGSRRRRFDAPEPDGESPEAEWGFEPAMEADIRLWAEGSGHPVRRLVLDSPEALSAPVADLYRRWLEARDLPADRVLAESFIALDPHRVLTRGLVPLWTLFPVESSVEVLQDYVKGRSGINEVLITLFPHGVHSAGLAPPDRWLHAVEESGRRGRLLGVDARRFPADFGTIARFGPALSRLHPPYPSPEPLEFADADRFLAASHIDGLRWT
;
A
#
# COMPACT_ATOMS: atom_id res chain seq x y z
N MET A 1 10.38 7.70 -24.79
CA MET A 1 10.40 6.26 -24.43
C MET A 1 9.01 5.60 -24.42
N ALA A 2 7.93 6.29 -24.05
CA ALA A 2 6.58 5.71 -23.98
C ALA A 2 6.07 5.05 -25.28
N ARG A 3 6.17 5.73 -26.43
CA ARG A 3 5.64 5.20 -27.71
C ARG A 3 6.25 3.85 -28.12
N PRO A 4 7.59 3.69 -28.22
CA PRO A 4 8.19 2.39 -28.53
C PRO A 4 7.86 1.28 -27.53
N LEU A 5 7.64 1.62 -26.26
CA LEU A 5 7.22 0.66 -25.24
C LEU A 5 5.82 0.13 -25.54
N LEU A 6 4.86 1.02 -25.82
CA LEU A 6 3.47 0.64 -26.11
C LEU A 6 3.31 -0.07 -27.46
N GLU A 7 4.07 0.33 -28.48
CA GLU A 7 4.07 -0.36 -29.79
C GLU A 7 4.53 -1.82 -29.68
N ARG A 8 5.50 -2.11 -28.80
CA ARG A 8 6.03 -3.46 -28.58
C ARG A 8 5.18 -4.30 -27.60
N ASN A 9 4.25 -3.67 -26.88
CA ASN A 9 3.45 -4.30 -25.84
C ASN A 9 1.97 -3.89 -26.00
N PRO A 10 1.23 -4.52 -26.93
CA PRO A 10 -0.15 -4.13 -27.24
C PRO A 10 -1.13 -4.33 -26.06
N GLY A 11 -0.89 -5.32 -25.20
CA GLY A 11 -1.70 -5.59 -24.00
C GLY A 11 -1.32 -4.75 -22.77
N VAL A 12 -0.59 -3.64 -22.94
CA VAL A 12 -0.14 -2.77 -21.83
C VAL A 12 -0.69 -1.36 -21.99
N GLY A 13 -1.18 -0.79 -20.90
CA GLY A 13 -1.45 0.63 -20.70
C GLY A 13 -0.38 1.29 -19.84
N LEU A 14 -0.16 2.59 -20.03
CA LEU A 14 0.89 3.35 -19.36
C LEU A 14 0.30 4.51 -18.54
N HIS A 15 0.64 4.54 -17.27
CA HIS A 15 0.50 5.73 -16.43
C HIS A 15 1.86 6.41 -16.34
N HIS A 16 1.95 7.62 -16.88
CA HIS A 16 3.04 8.55 -16.59
C HIS A 16 2.66 9.33 -15.34
N MET A 17 3.09 8.82 -14.19
CA MET A 17 2.83 9.42 -12.90
C MET A 17 3.96 10.39 -12.54
N HIS A 18 3.59 11.56 -12.04
CA HIS A 18 4.54 12.54 -11.53
C HIS A 18 4.05 13.08 -10.19
N ASP A 19 4.64 12.59 -9.10
CA ASP A 19 4.33 13.07 -7.75
C ASP A 19 5.38 14.05 -7.24
N GLY A 20 5.02 15.34 -7.24
CA GLY A 20 5.86 16.41 -6.69
C GLY A 20 5.78 16.57 -5.17
N ASN A 21 4.92 15.81 -4.48
CA ASN A 21 4.72 15.87 -3.04
C ASN A 21 5.53 14.79 -2.32
N GLN A 22 5.32 13.50 -2.62
CA GLN A 22 6.07 12.41 -1.98
C GLN A 22 7.38 12.11 -2.72
N ASP A 23 7.35 12.07 -4.05
CA ASP A 23 8.48 11.63 -4.87
C ASP A 23 9.35 12.78 -5.39
N ARG A 24 9.28 13.97 -4.78
CA ARG A 24 9.96 15.19 -5.26
C ARG A 24 11.43 14.97 -5.61
N LEU A 25 12.17 14.26 -4.76
CA LEU A 25 13.58 13.95 -5.00
C LEU A 25 13.76 13.09 -6.25
N MET A 26 12.91 12.09 -6.45
CA MET A 26 12.96 11.17 -7.58
C MET A 26 12.56 11.85 -8.89
N VAL A 27 11.41 12.54 -8.90
CA VAL A 27 10.88 13.18 -10.12
C VAL A 27 11.74 14.35 -10.61
N SER A 28 12.62 14.88 -9.76
CA SER A 28 13.62 15.89 -10.15
C SER A 28 14.71 15.33 -11.08
N ALA A 29 14.95 14.01 -11.04
CA ALA A 29 16.04 13.35 -11.74
C ALA A 29 15.58 12.28 -12.75
N MET A 30 14.35 11.77 -12.61
CA MET A 30 13.81 10.75 -13.49
C MET A 30 12.31 10.87 -13.70
N SER A 31 11.85 10.40 -14.86
CA SER A 31 10.44 10.06 -15.09
C SER A 31 10.29 8.55 -15.04
N TYR A 32 9.25 8.06 -14.38
CA TYR A 32 8.94 6.64 -14.34
C TYR A 32 7.50 6.42 -14.79
N PHE A 33 7.27 5.21 -15.31
CA PHE A 33 5.95 4.78 -15.75
C PHE A 33 5.47 3.65 -14.87
N ARG A 34 4.16 3.64 -14.59
CA ARG A 34 3.48 2.44 -14.07
C ARG A 34 2.77 1.77 -15.25
N CYS A 35 3.05 0.49 -15.45
CA CYS A 35 2.43 -0.30 -16.49
C CYS A 35 1.23 -1.04 -15.91
N LYS A 36 0.09 -1.00 -16.62
CA LYS A 36 -1.08 -1.81 -16.32
C LYS A 36 -1.30 -2.80 -17.46
N TYR A 37 -1.56 -4.06 -17.14
CA TYR A 37 -1.94 -5.04 -18.16
C TYR A 37 -3.42 -4.85 -18.50
N LEU A 38 -3.71 -4.73 -19.79
CA LEU A 38 -5.08 -4.61 -20.32
C LEU A 38 -5.69 -5.98 -20.64
N THR A 39 -4.84 -7.00 -20.79
CA THR A 39 -5.19 -8.39 -21.09
C THR A 39 -4.33 -9.32 -20.23
N LEU A 40 -4.75 -10.57 -20.01
CA LEU A 40 -3.94 -11.54 -19.27
C LEU A 40 -2.67 -11.89 -20.06
N PRO A 41 -1.46 -11.58 -19.57
CA PRO A 41 -0.25 -11.86 -20.34
C PRO A 41 0.02 -13.37 -20.46
N PRO A 42 0.53 -13.86 -21.60
CA PRO A 42 0.83 -15.29 -21.78
C PRO A 42 1.80 -15.87 -20.74
N ALA A 43 2.66 -15.04 -20.15
CA ALA A 43 3.54 -15.45 -19.06
C ALA A 43 2.77 -15.75 -17.77
N TYR A 44 1.75 -14.95 -17.46
CA TYR A 44 0.90 -15.16 -16.29
C TYR A 44 -0.02 -16.34 -16.53
N GLU A 45 -0.64 -16.45 -17.71
CA GLU A 45 -1.44 -17.62 -18.09
C GLU A 45 -0.66 -18.93 -17.92
N ARG A 46 0.56 -19.00 -18.47
CA ARG A 46 1.45 -20.15 -18.30
C ARG A 46 1.80 -20.41 -16.84
N PHE A 47 2.06 -19.37 -16.04
CA PHE A 47 2.32 -19.53 -14.62
C PHE A 47 1.10 -20.16 -13.93
N LEU A 48 -0.08 -19.61 -14.16
CA LEU A 48 -1.33 -20.10 -13.58
C LEU A 48 -1.58 -21.57 -13.97
N THR A 49 -1.48 -21.91 -15.26
CA THR A 49 -1.66 -23.27 -15.77
C THR A 49 -0.64 -24.28 -15.24
N THR A 50 0.61 -23.87 -15.03
CA THR A 50 1.69 -24.82 -14.67
C THR A 50 1.95 -24.92 -13.17
N ARG A 51 1.46 -23.97 -12.37
CA ARG A 51 1.78 -23.88 -10.94
C ARG A 51 0.58 -23.97 -10.00
N LEU A 52 -0.64 -23.69 -10.47
CA LEU A 52 -1.80 -23.83 -9.61
C LEU A 52 -2.17 -25.30 -9.41
N ARG A 53 -2.44 -25.67 -8.15
CA ARG A 53 -3.06 -26.95 -7.83
C ARG A 53 -4.46 -27.02 -8.48
N PRO A 54 -4.92 -28.18 -8.96
CA PRO A 54 -6.27 -28.31 -9.51
C PRO A 54 -7.33 -27.74 -8.56
N GLY A 55 -8.23 -26.91 -9.09
CA GLY A 55 -9.30 -26.26 -8.31
C GLY A 55 -8.83 -25.16 -7.34
N ALA A 56 -7.54 -24.81 -7.31
CA ALA A 56 -7.07 -23.70 -6.49
C ALA A 56 -7.70 -22.37 -6.95
N PRO A 57 -8.12 -21.49 -6.03
CA PRO A 57 -8.76 -20.24 -6.40
C PRO A 57 -7.78 -19.23 -6.99
N VAL A 58 -8.29 -18.36 -7.86
CA VAL A 58 -7.63 -17.13 -8.28
C VAL A 58 -8.27 -15.96 -7.55
N VAL A 59 -7.47 -15.15 -6.86
CA VAL A 59 -7.92 -13.95 -6.17
C VAL A 59 -7.58 -12.71 -6.99
N ILE A 60 -8.59 -11.96 -7.40
CA ILE A 60 -8.42 -10.62 -7.98
C ILE A 60 -8.43 -9.62 -6.81
N VAL A 61 -7.32 -8.89 -6.64
CA VAL A 61 -7.26 -7.73 -5.73
C VAL A 61 -7.66 -6.49 -6.54
N ASP A 62 -8.86 -6.00 -6.27
CA ASP A 62 -9.54 -4.92 -6.96
C ASP A 62 -9.53 -3.65 -6.11
N ASP A 63 -8.41 -2.93 -6.14
CA ASP A 63 -8.36 -1.56 -5.60
C ASP A 63 -9.09 -0.62 -6.55
N ARG A 64 -10.16 0.00 -6.04
CA ARG A 64 -11.05 0.87 -6.82
C ARG A 64 -10.63 2.33 -6.79
N THR A 65 -9.50 2.67 -6.20
CA THR A 65 -8.99 4.04 -6.19
C THR A 65 -8.93 4.57 -7.62
N ARG A 66 -9.60 5.70 -7.85
CA ARG A 66 -9.57 6.46 -9.10
C ARG A 66 -8.72 7.71 -8.90
N TRP A 67 -8.15 8.19 -10.00
CA TRP A 67 -7.36 9.41 -9.99
C TRP A 67 -7.68 10.29 -11.21
N PRO A 68 -7.72 11.63 -11.04
CA PRO A 68 -7.84 12.54 -12.17
C PRO A 68 -6.62 12.44 -13.08
N THR A 69 -6.86 12.15 -14.36
CA THR A 69 -5.79 11.93 -15.35
C THR A 69 -6.04 12.73 -16.63
N THR A 70 -4.96 13.01 -17.36
CA THR A 70 -5.03 13.60 -18.71
C THR A 70 -4.59 12.56 -19.73
N ARG A 71 -5.39 12.31 -20.77
CA ARG A 71 -5.00 11.39 -21.84
C ARG A 71 -3.87 11.98 -22.68
N VAL A 72 -2.77 11.25 -22.79
CA VAL A 72 -1.61 11.60 -23.63
C VAL A 72 -1.69 10.90 -24.99
N ALA A 73 -2.15 9.64 -25.00
CA ALA A 73 -2.46 8.84 -26.18
C ALA A 73 -3.43 7.70 -25.80
N GLU A 74 -3.86 6.88 -26.76
CA GLU A 74 -4.87 5.81 -26.57
C GLU A 74 -4.65 4.93 -25.33
N ARG A 75 -3.40 4.51 -25.08
CA ARG A 75 -3.00 3.64 -23.96
C ARG A 75 -2.00 4.33 -23.02
N HIS A 76 -2.07 5.65 -22.93
CA HIS A 76 -1.12 6.46 -22.17
C HIS A 76 -1.84 7.63 -21.51
N VAL A 77 -1.82 7.65 -20.18
CA VAL A 77 -2.38 8.73 -19.36
C VAL A 77 -1.29 9.37 -18.51
N PHE A 78 -1.44 10.66 -18.22
CA PHE A 78 -0.62 11.39 -17.27
C PHE A 78 -1.39 11.54 -15.95
N GLN A 79 -0.72 11.25 -14.84
CA GLN A 79 -1.25 11.35 -13.49
C GLN A 79 -0.39 12.32 -12.68
N THR A 80 -0.96 13.44 -12.21
CA THR A 80 -0.25 14.31 -11.27
C THR A 80 -0.53 13.85 -9.85
N GLY A 81 0.53 13.58 -9.10
CA GLY A 81 0.43 13.09 -7.73
C GLY A 81 0.19 11.59 -7.61
N ALA A 82 0.26 11.13 -6.37
CA ALA A 82 -0.04 9.77 -5.95
C ALA A 82 -0.67 9.77 -4.55
N ARG A 83 -1.14 8.61 -4.11
CA ARG A 83 -1.56 8.40 -2.71
C ARG A 83 -0.42 8.76 -1.77
N GLY A 84 -0.70 9.61 -0.77
CA GLY A 84 0.30 10.07 0.19
C GLY A 84 -0.06 11.43 0.79
N GLY A 85 -1.12 11.48 1.60
CA GLY A 85 -1.43 12.65 2.45
C GLY A 85 -2.21 13.80 1.79
N LEU A 86 -2.25 13.88 0.45
CA LEU A 86 -3.08 14.84 -0.28
C LEU A 86 -4.30 14.19 -0.93
N ASP A 87 -5.40 14.94 -1.00
CA ASP A 87 -6.54 14.58 -1.85
C ASP A 87 -6.14 14.73 -3.34
N PRO A 88 -6.65 13.87 -4.24
CA PRO A 88 -6.27 13.92 -5.66
C PRO A 88 -6.48 15.29 -6.32
N TYR A 89 -7.54 16.01 -5.97
CA TYR A 89 -7.82 17.32 -6.55
C TYR A 89 -6.96 18.44 -5.96
N GLU A 90 -6.30 18.25 -4.83
CA GLU A 90 -5.32 19.22 -4.33
C GLU A 90 -4.07 19.27 -5.20
N TYR A 91 -3.70 18.17 -5.86
CA TYR A 91 -2.63 18.17 -6.85
C TYR A 91 -2.98 19.04 -8.06
N VAL A 92 -4.25 19.01 -8.49
CA VAL A 92 -4.73 19.72 -9.69
C VAL A 92 -5.02 21.19 -9.38
N ARG A 93 -5.80 21.44 -8.32
CA ARG A 93 -6.36 22.77 -8.01
C ARG A 93 -5.48 23.56 -7.05
N GLY A 94 -4.62 22.88 -6.30
CA GLY A 94 -3.89 23.43 -5.16
C GLY A 94 -4.77 23.54 -3.91
N SER A 95 -4.12 23.82 -2.79
CA SER A 95 -4.75 24.09 -1.50
C SER A 95 -3.83 24.95 -0.65
N PRO A 96 -4.30 25.49 0.51
CA PRO A 96 -3.42 26.23 1.42
C PRO A 96 -2.21 25.41 1.88
N ARG A 97 -2.36 24.10 2.11
CA ARG A 97 -1.24 23.23 2.52
C ARG A 97 -0.27 22.95 1.37
N VAL A 98 -0.77 22.78 0.14
CA VAL A 98 0.09 22.67 -1.05
C VAL A 98 0.87 23.96 -1.28
N ALA A 99 0.23 25.13 -1.16
CA ALA A 99 0.90 26.42 -1.31
C ALA A 99 2.00 26.63 -0.27
N ARG A 100 1.76 26.21 0.98
CA ARG A 100 2.76 26.24 2.05
C ARG A 100 3.93 25.32 1.73
N PHE A 101 3.67 24.06 1.40
CA PHE A 101 4.69 23.09 1.00
C PHE A 101 5.56 23.63 -0.13
N LEU A 102 4.96 24.14 -1.21
CA LEU A 102 5.70 24.69 -2.35
C LEU A 102 6.57 25.89 -1.95
N ASN A 103 6.07 26.78 -1.08
CA ASN A 103 6.84 27.89 -0.56
C ASN A 103 8.03 27.42 0.29
N ASP A 104 7.82 26.46 1.17
CA ASP A 104 8.86 25.89 2.04
C ASP A 104 9.96 25.19 1.22
N GLU A 105 9.58 24.61 0.08
CA GLU A 105 10.45 24.05 -0.94
C GLU A 105 11.08 25.10 -1.90
N GLY A 106 10.90 26.39 -1.62
CA GLY A 106 11.49 27.50 -2.37
C GLY A 106 10.84 27.81 -3.73
N SER A 107 9.66 27.26 -4.01
CA SER A 107 8.92 27.52 -5.25
C SER A 107 8.16 28.83 -5.19
N ARG A 108 8.14 29.55 -6.32
CA ARG A 108 7.27 30.74 -6.51
C ARG A 108 5.82 30.38 -6.83
N ARG A 109 5.55 29.10 -7.14
CA ARG A 109 4.20 28.64 -7.47
C ARG A 109 3.41 28.36 -6.20
N ARG A 110 2.10 28.59 -6.25
CA ARG A 110 1.16 28.30 -5.15
C ARG A 110 0.37 27.00 -5.33
N ARG A 111 0.51 26.35 -6.48
CA ARG A 111 -0.04 25.03 -6.81
C ARG A 111 0.91 24.31 -7.77
N PHE A 112 0.77 23.00 -7.89
CA PHE A 112 1.48 22.23 -8.92
C PHE A 112 1.05 22.67 -10.32
N ASP A 113 1.94 22.48 -11.30
CA ASP A 113 1.66 22.73 -12.71
C ASP A 113 1.04 21.50 -13.37
N ALA A 114 -0.11 21.07 -12.83
CA ALA A 114 -0.81 19.90 -13.32
C ALA A 114 -1.51 20.22 -14.65
N PRO A 115 -1.43 19.35 -15.68
CA PRO A 115 -2.33 19.44 -16.83
C PRO A 115 -3.78 19.27 -16.37
N GLU A 116 -4.71 19.92 -17.07
CA GLU A 116 -6.14 19.77 -16.77
C GLU A 116 -6.55 18.31 -17.04
N PRO A 117 -7.17 17.61 -16.08
CA PRO A 117 -7.67 16.27 -16.29
C PRO A 117 -8.81 16.25 -17.32
N ASP A 118 -8.79 15.27 -18.22
CA ASP A 118 -9.87 15.02 -19.19
C ASP A 118 -10.68 13.76 -18.86
N GLY A 119 -10.38 13.13 -17.71
CA GLY A 119 -11.12 12.01 -17.17
C GLY A 119 -10.49 11.44 -15.90
N GLU A 120 -10.95 10.26 -15.52
CA GLU A 120 -10.39 9.49 -14.42
C GLU A 120 -9.97 8.09 -14.87
N SER A 121 -8.87 7.61 -14.31
CA SER A 121 -8.35 6.26 -14.54
C SER A 121 -8.18 5.54 -13.19
N PRO A 122 -8.04 4.19 -13.16
CA PRO A 122 -7.52 3.53 -11.97
C PRO A 122 -6.20 4.15 -11.54
N GLU A 123 -5.99 4.37 -10.25
CA GLU A 123 -4.76 4.98 -9.73
C GLU A 123 -3.52 4.22 -10.22
N ALA A 124 -2.48 4.94 -10.62
CA ALA A 124 -1.32 4.41 -11.32
C ALA A 124 -0.63 3.22 -10.63
N GLU A 125 -0.42 3.27 -9.32
CA GLU A 125 0.34 2.26 -8.58
C GLU A 125 -0.54 1.12 -8.08
N TRP A 126 -1.70 1.42 -7.50
CA TRP A 126 -2.52 0.44 -6.77
C TRP A 126 -3.81 0.07 -7.49
N GLY A 127 -4.42 1.02 -8.23
CA GLY A 127 -5.72 0.83 -8.85
C GLY A 127 -5.75 -0.36 -9.83
N PHE A 128 -6.75 -1.22 -9.71
CA PHE A 128 -6.89 -2.37 -10.60
C PHE A 128 -7.35 -1.94 -12.01
N GLU A 129 -6.80 -2.57 -13.05
CA GLU A 129 -7.18 -2.35 -14.45
C GLU A 129 -8.34 -3.27 -14.85
N PRO A 130 -9.58 -2.75 -15.00
CA PRO A 130 -10.75 -3.59 -15.26
C PRO A 130 -10.69 -4.33 -16.60
N ALA A 131 -9.93 -3.81 -17.58
CA ALA A 131 -9.82 -4.46 -18.89
C ALA A 131 -9.28 -5.91 -18.80
N MET A 132 -8.41 -6.20 -17.82
CA MET A 132 -7.81 -7.53 -17.63
C MET A 132 -8.78 -8.56 -17.03
N GLU A 133 -9.89 -8.13 -16.42
CA GLU A 133 -10.78 -9.02 -15.65
C GLU A 133 -11.42 -10.11 -16.52
N ALA A 134 -11.86 -9.75 -17.73
CA ALA A 134 -12.54 -10.68 -18.62
C ALA A 134 -11.64 -11.88 -18.95
N ASP A 135 -10.37 -11.62 -19.26
CA ASP A 135 -9.39 -12.66 -19.58
C ASP A 135 -9.08 -13.55 -18.37
N ILE A 136 -8.98 -12.97 -17.16
CA ILE A 136 -8.77 -13.74 -15.93
C ILE A 136 -9.94 -14.71 -15.71
N ARG A 137 -11.18 -14.21 -15.86
CA ARG A 137 -12.39 -15.04 -15.68
C ARG A 137 -12.49 -16.14 -16.73
N LEU A 138 -12.22 -15.80 -17.99
CA LEU A 138 -12.24 -16.76 -19.10
C LEU A 138 -11.22 -17.89 -18.88
N TRP A 139 -9.99 -17.55 -18.51
CA TRP A 139 -8.95 -18.53 -18.20
C TRP A 139 -9.36 -19.43 -17.02
N ALA A 140 -9.87 -18.82 -15.95
CA ALA A 140 -10.22 -19.53 -14.72
C ALA A 140 -11.39 -20.50 -14.94
N GLU A 141 -12.43 -20.08 -15.66
CA GLU A 141 -13.57 -20.93 -16.04
C GLU A 141 -13.12 -22.10 -16.91
N GLY A 142 -12.34 -21.84 -17.96
CA GLY A 142 -11.83 -22.88 -18.86
C GLY A 142 -10.89 -23.89 -18.20
N SER A 143 -10.26 -23.50 -17.09
CA SER A 143 -9.28 -24.32 -16.37
C SER A 143 -9.82 -24.90 -15.04
N GLY A 144 -11.10 -24.67 -14.71
CA GLY A 144 -11.73 -25.20 -13.50
C GLY A 144 -11.25 -24.56 -12.20
N HIS A 145 -10.82 -23.29 -12.23
CA HIS A 145 -10.38 -22.53 -11.07
C HIS A 145 -11.46 -21.52 -10.63
N PRO A 146 -11.93 -21.54 -9.38
CA PRO A 146 -12.86 -20.54 -8.91
C PRO A 146 -12.19 -19.17 -8.79
N VAL A 147 -12.90 -18.12 -9.18
CA VAL A 147 -12.44 -16.72 -8.99
C VAL A 147 -13.06 -16.16 -7.72
N ARG A 148 -12.23 -15.53 -6.89
CA ARG A 148 -12.63 -14.67 -5.77
C ARG A 148 -12.17 -13.25 -6.04
N ARG A 149 -12.92 -12.28 -5.55
CA ARG A 149 -12.59 -10.86 -5.67
C ARG A 149 -12.50 -10.23 -4.29
N LEU A 150 -11.33 -9.65 -4.02
CA LEU A 150 -11.07 -8.78 -2.90
C LEU A 150 -11.16 -7.34 -3.39
N VAL A 151 -12.27 -6.69 -3.11
CA VAL A 151 -12.49 -5.30 -3.47
C VAL A 151 -12.02 -4.40 -2.34
N LEU A 152 -11.28 -3.34 -2.67
CA LEU A 152 -10.76 -2.36 -1.73
C LEU A 152 -11.10 -0.93 -2.19
N ASP A 153 -11.54 -0.06 -1.28
CA ASP A 153 -11.72 1.37 -1.56
C ASP A 153 -10.39 2.14 -1.54
N SER A 154 -9.38 1.56 -0.88
CA SER A 154 -8.00 2.04 -0.86
C SER A 154 -7.05 0.88 -0.55
N PRO A 155 -5.76 0.98 -0.88
CA PRO A 155 -4.84 -0.14 -0.67
C PRO A 155 -4.60 -0.42 0.83
N GLU A 156 -4.74 0.59 1.69
CA GLU A 156 -4.64 0.43 3.17
C GLU A 156 -5.87 -0.23 3.80
N ALA A 157 -7.01 -0.31 3.10
CA ALA A 157 -8.23 -0.91 3.63
C ALA A 157 -8.05 -2.40 4.01
N LEU A 158 -7.06 -3.06 3.42
CA LEU A 158 -6.71 -4.45 3.72
C LEU A 158 -5.93 -4.62 5.03
N SER A 159 -5.32 -3.56 5.56
CA SER A 159 -4.39 -3.64 6.69
C SER A 159 -5.02 -4.12 7.98
N ALA A 160 -6.08 -3.48 8.46
CA ALA A 160 -6.77 -3.88 9.68
C ALA A 160 -7.37 -5.31 9.61
N PRO A 161 -8.03 -5.71 8.50
CA PRO A 161 -8.48 -7.08 8.28
C PRO A 161 -7.37 -8.13 8.37
N VAL A 162 -6.24 -7.89 7.69
CA VAL A 162 -5.10 -8.81 7.72
C VAL A 162 -4.48 -8.84 9.12
N ALA A 163 -4.40 -7.71 9.81
CA ALA A 163 -3.97 -7.66 11.20
C ALA A 163 -4.85 -8.55 12.10
N ASP A 164 -6.18 -8.44 11.98
CA ASP A 164 -7.12 -9.26 12.75
C ASP A 164 -7.03 -10.76 12.38
N LEU A 165 -6.77 -11.09 11.11
CA LEU A 165 -6.48 -12.47 10.69
C LEU A 165 -5.20 -13.02 11.34
N TYR A 166 -4.12 -12.22 11.36
CA TYR A 166 -2.87 -12.60 11.98
C TYR A 166 -3.00 -12.79 13.49
N ARG A 167 -3.78 -11.93 14.16
CA ARG A 167 -4.06 -12.08 15.59
C ARG A 167 -4.73 -13.41 15.89
N ARG A 168 -5.81 -13.73 15.16
CA ARG A 168 -6.52 -15.02 15.32
C ARG A 168 -5.59 -16.20 15.05
N TRP A 169 -4.72 -16.08 14.06
CA TRP A 169 -3.78 -17.13 13.70
C TRP A 169 -2.69 -17.34 14.75
N LEU A 170 -2.21 -16.28 15.40
CA LEU A 170 -1.30 -16.36 16.53
C LEU A 170 -1.98 -16.96 17.76
N GLU A 171 -3.19 -16.50 18.09
CA GLU A 171 -3.99 -17.00 19.21
C GLU A 171 -4.32 -18.49 19.06
N ALA A 172 -4.65 -18.95 17.86
CA ALA A 172 -4.88 -20.37 17.57
C ALA A 172 -3.64 -21.27 17.78
N ARG A 173 -2.47 -20.67 17.99
CA ARG A 173 -1.18 -21.34 18.22
C ARG A 173 -0.63 -21.05 19.62
N ASP A 174 -1.47 -20.53 20.52
CA ASP A 174 -1.10 -20.13 21.88
C ASP A 174 0.06 -19.11 21.92
N LEU A 175 0.17 -18.28 20.86
CA LEU A 175 1.16 -17.21 20.78
C LEU A 175 0.54 -15.86 21.17
N PRO A 176 1.32 -14.95 21.79
CA PRO A 176 0.86 -13.59 22.03
C PRO A 176 0.50 -12.87 20.73
N ALA A 177 -0.68 -12.25 20.71
CA ALA A 177 -1.17 -11.42 19.60
C ALA A 177 -1.26 -9.93 20.01
N ASP A 178 -0.43 -9.51 20.97
CA ASP A 178 -0.50 -8.22 21.66
C ASP A 178 0.49 -7.18 21.13
N ARG A 179 1.29 -7.53 20.12
CA ARG A 179 2.33 -6.68 19.53
C ARG A 179 2.04 -6.43 18.05
N VAL A 180 1.69 -5.18 17.73
CA VAL A 180 1.46 -4.73 16.36
C VAL A 180 2.75 -4.16 15.79
N LEU A 181 3.04 -4.46 14.53
CA LEU A 181 4.09 -3.83 13.74
C LEU A 181 3.44 -3.00 12.64
N ALA A 182 3.41 -1.68 12.82
CA ALA A 182 3.04 -0.72 11.80
C ALA A 182 4.19 -0.61 10.79
N GLU A 183 3.97 -1.15 9.58
CA GLU A 183 4.97 -1.17 8.51
C GLU A 183 4.61 -0.11 7.46
N SER A 184 5.50 0.85 7.25
CA SER A 184 5.29 1.95 6.31
C SER A 184 5.95 1.68 4.96
N PHE A 185 5.16 1.69 3.89
CA PHE A 185 5.57 1.45 2.51
C PHE A 185 6.49 0.23 2.40
N ILE A 186 7.62 0.37 1.71
CA ILE A 186 8.66 -0.65 1.55
C ILE A 186 9.42 -1.00 2.84
N ALA A 187 9.19 -0.33 3.97
CA ALA A 187 9.79 -0.68 5.26
C ALA A 187 9.04 -1.86 5.93
N LEU A 188 8.92 -2.95 5.17
CA LEU A 188 8.18 -4.18 5.48
C LEU A 188 9.13 -5.38 5.63
N ASP A 189 8.81 -6.30 6.54
CA ASP A 189 9.50 -7.58 6.74
C ASP A 189 8.51 -8.71 7.12
N PRO A 190 7.78 -9.26 6.12
CA PRO A 190 6.81 -10.32 6.35
C PRO A 190 7.41 -11.57 7.03
N HIS A 191 8.69 -11.86 6.78
CA HIS A 191 9.34 -13.00 7.40
C HIS A 191 9.55 -12.78 8.91
N ARG A 192 10.02 -11.59 9.31
CA ARG A 192 10.16 -11.26 10.73
C ARG A 192 8.82 -11.05 11.42
N VAL A 193 7.77 -10.59 10.74
CA VAL A 193 6.42 -10.58 11.29
C VAL A 193 6.03 -11.98 11.80
N LEU A 194 6.18 -13.00 10.95
CA LEU A 194 5.85 -14.38 11.29
C LEU A 194 6.76 -14.95 12.39
N THR A 195 8.07 -14.83 12.22
CA THR A 195 9.04 -15.45 13.13
C THR A 195 9.16 -14.73 14.48
N ARG A 196 8.57 -13.54 14.63
CA ARG A 196 8.54 -12.78 15.90
C ARG A 196 7.16 -12.70 16.53
N GLY A 197 6.16 -13.38 15.96
CA GLY A 197 4.80 -13.37 16.48
C GLY A 197 4.20 -11.96 16.51
N LEU A 198 4.45 -11.18 15.45
CA LEU A 198 3.94 -9.82 15.34
C LEU A 198 2.68 -9.81 14.48
N VAL A 199 1.84 -8.82 14.73
CA VAL A 199 0.65 -8.52 13.94
C VAL A 199 0.99 -7.40 12.95
N PRO A 200 1.02 -7.64 11.63
CA PRO A 200 1.34 -6.60 10.68
C PRO A 200 0.18 -5.63 10.55
N LEU A 201 0.48 -4.33 10.49
CA LEU A 201 -0.45 -3.30 10.09
C LEU A 201 0.22 -2.43 9.03
N TRP A 202 -0.17 -2.60 7.77
CA TRP A 202 0.47 -1.90 6.67
C TRP A 202 -0.06 -0.47 6.51
N THR A 203 0.85 0.43 6.19
CA THR A 203 0.56 1.83 5.87
C THR A 203 1.33 2.23 4.62
N LEU A 204 0.80 3.16 3.83
CA LEU A 204 1.36 3.60 2.55
C LEU A 204 2.53 4.53 2.76
N PHE A 205 2.34 5.65 3.47
CA PHE A 205 3.36 6.66 3.67
C PHE A 205 3.28 7.16 5.11
N PRO A 206 4.34 7.81 5.62
CA PRO A 206 4.33 8.42 6.95
C PRO A 206 3.52 9.73 6.95
N VAL A 207 2.22 9.65 6.65
CA VAL A 207 1.29 10.78 6.49
C VAL A 207 0.17 10.71 7.52
N GLU A 208 -0.51 11.84 7.77
CA GLU A 208 -1.57 11.93 8.79
C GLU A 208 -2.70 10.91 8.59
N SER A 209 -3.14 10.68 7.35
CA SER A 209 -4.19 9.68 7.06
C SER A 209 -3.77 8.26 7.45
N SER A 210 -2.49 7.93 7.33
CA SER A 210 -1.97 6.61 7.74
C SER A 210 -1.80 6.52 9.27
N VAL A 211 -1.59 7.66 9.95
CA VAL A 211 -1.66 7.71 11.42
C VAL A 211 -3.08 7.46 11.90
N GLU A 212 -4.09 8.00 11.22
CA GLU A 212 -5.51 7.76 11.52
C GLU A 212 -5.83 6.26 11.41
N VAL A 213 -5.38 5.58 10.34
CA VAL A 213 -5.53 4.13 10.19
C VAL A 213 -4.89 3.37 11.36
N LEU A 214 -3.67 3.73 11.75
CA LEU A 214 -3.00 3.12 12.92
C LEU A 214 -3.81 3.36 14.20
N GLN A 215 -4.22 4.60 14.42
CA GLN A 215 -4.90 5.03 15.63
C GLN A 215 -6.26 4.32 15.75
N ASP A 216 -7.04 4.27 14.68
CA ASP A 216 -8.34 3.61 14.64
C ASP A 216 -8.23 2.11 14.89
N TYR A 217 -7.21 1.45 14.31
CA TYR A 217 -6.95 0.05 14.57
C TYR A 217 -6.63 -0.20 16.06
N VAL A 218 -5.69 0.56 16.62
CA VAL A 218 -5.22 0.36 17.99
C VAL A 218 -6.27 0.72 19.04
N LYS A 219 -7.07 1.77 18.81
CA LYS A 219 -8.21 2.15 19.67
C LYS A 219 -9.34 1.12 19.61
N GLY A 220 -9.62 0.60 18.42
CA GLY A 220 -10.74 -0.31 18.18
C GLY A 220 -10.53 -1.74 18.69
N ARG A 221 -9.30 -2.11 19.08
CA ARG A 221 -8.98 -3.48 19.51
C ARG A 221 -8.42 -3.55 20.94
N SER A 222 -8.95 -4.49 21.71
CA SER A 222 -8.43 -4.84 23.03
C SER A 222 -7.21 -5.76 22.91
N GLY A 223 -6.47 -5.93 24.03
CA GLY A 223 -5.34 -6.87 24.11
C GLY A 223 -4.06 -6.44 23.38
N ILE A 224 -4.04 -5.29 22.70
CA ILE A 224 -2.80 -4.71 22.17
C ILE A 224 -2.04 -4.05 23.33
N ASN A 225 -0.77 -4.39 23.50
CA ASN A 225 0.11 -3.85 24.53
C ASN A 225 1.18 -2.93 23.94
N GLU A 226 1.76 -3.31 22.80
CA GLU A 226 2.86 -2.60 22.16
C GLU A 226 2.60 -2.41 20.66
N VAL A 227 2.94 -1.24 20.15
CA VAL A 227 2.98 -0.92 18.72
C VAL A 227 4.40 -0.53 18.34
N LEU A 228 4.96 -1.31 17.42
CA LEU A 228 6.26 -1.08 16.81
C LEU A 228 6.04 -0.36 15.49
N ILE A 229 6.81 0.67 15.19
CA ILE A 229 6.54 1.56 14.07
C ILE A 229 7.79 1.69 13.20
N THR A 230 7.71 1.27 11.94
CA THR A 230 8.66 1.67 10.90
C THR A 230 8.08 2.87 10.16
N LEU A 231 8.94 3.75 9.65
CA LEU A 231 8.53 4.89 8.82
C LEU A 231 9.39 4.93 7.57
N PHE A 232 8.77 4.93 6.39
CA PHE A 232 9.52 5.02 5.14
C PHE A 232 10.15 6.42 4.98
N PRO A 233 11.48 6.53 4.85
CA PRO A 233 12.14 7.82 4.71
C PRO A 233 12.18 8.27 3.25
N HIS A 234 11.11 8.90 2.76
CA HIS A 234 11.06 9.42 1.37
C HIS A 234 11.82 10.74 1.18
N GLY A 235 12.34 11.33 2.26
CA GLY A 235 13.26 12.48 2.19
C GLY A 235 12.63 13.83 1.91
N VAL A 236 11.30 13.92 1.86
CA VAL A 236 10.58 15.17 1.57
C VAL A 236 9.70 15.56 2.75
N HIS A 237 9.74 16.83 3.16
CA HIS A 237 8.76 17.39 4.09
C HIS A 237 7.42 17.64 3.36
N SER A 238 6.82 16.56 2.87
CA SER A 238 5.64 16.57 2.01
C SER A 238 4.43 17.19 2.71
N ALA A 239 3.53 17.81 1.94
CA ALA A 239 2.23 18.21 2.45
C ALA A 239 1.47 16.97 2.97
N GLY A 240 1.06 17.03 4.25
CA GLY A 240 0.41 15.92 4.93
C GLY A 240 1.35 14.93 5.62
N LEU A 241 2.67 15.18 5.64
CA LEU A 241 3.63 14.40 6.42
C LEU A 241 3.26 14.39 7.90
N ALA A 242 3.21 13.20 8.51
CA ALA A 242 3.12 13.03 9.95
C ALA A 242 4.51 12.76 10.54
N PRO A 243 5.01 13.62 11.45
CA PRO A 243 6.31 13.42 12.07
C PRO A 243 6.32 12.24 13.06
N PRO A 244 7.48 11.67 13.42
CA PRO A 244 7.52 10.44 14.22
C PRO A 244 6.87 10.53 15.61
N ASP A 245 6.89 11.72 16.22
CA ASP A 245 6.20 12.01 17.49
C ASP A 245 4.68 11.94 17.34
N ARG A 246 4.11 12.36 16.21
CA ARG A 246 2.69 12.22 15.91
C ARG A 246 2.23 10.77 15.89
N TRP A 247 3.05 9.87 15.34
CA TRP A 247 2.81 8.42 15.34
C TRP A 247 2.84 7.83 16.76
N LEU A 248 3.85 8.19 17.55
CA LEU A 248 3.96 7.76 18.95
C LEU A 248 2.77 8.24 19.78
N HIS A 249 2.41 9.52 19.63
CA HIS A 249 1.27 10.12 20.33
C HIS A 249 -0.05 9.41 20.00
N ALA A 250 -0.32 9.07 18.73
CA ALA A 250 -1.53 8.33 18.34
C ALA A 250 -1.68 6.99 19.08
N VAL A 251 -0.56 6.30 19.30
CA VAL A 251 -0.52 5.04 20.05
C VAL A 251 -0.71 5.28 21.55
N GLU A 252 -0.04 6.29 22.11
CA GLU A 252 -0.10 6.64 23.53
C GLU A 252 -1.50 7.12 23.96
N GLU A 253 -2.20 7.87 23.10
CA GLU A 253 -3.60 8.26 23.30
C GLU A 253 -4.55 7.06 23.42
N SER A 254 -4.14 5.91 22.93
CA SER A 254 -4.87 4.64 23.03
C SER A 254 -4.50 3.86 24.29
N GLY A 255 -3.66 4.43 25.17
CA GLY A 255 -3.13 3.80 26.38
C GLY A 255 -2.14 2.67 26.10
N ARG A 256 -1.53 2.65 24.91
CA ARG A 256 -0.60 1.59 24.46
C ARG A 256 0.83 2.11 24.40
N ARG A 257 1.80 1.20 24.40
CA ARG A 257 3.21 1.57 24.26
C ARG A 257 3.60 1.69 22.79
N GLY A 258 4.00 2.87 22.34
CA GLY A 258 4.59 3.08 21.01
C GLY A 258 6.12 2.95 21.03
N ARG A 259 6.72 2.41 19.95
CA ARG A 259 8.17 2.43 19.74
C ARG A 259 8.55 2.49 18.27
N LEU A 260 9.39 3.45 17.90
CA LEU A 260 10.02 3.52 16.59
C LEU A 260 11.08 2.42 16.41
N LEU A 261 11.12 1.78 15.25
CA LEU A 261 12.07 0.73 14.90
C LEU A 261 12.97 1.15 13.73
N GLY A 262 14.25 1.35 14.03
CA GLY A 262 15.26 1.70 13.02
C GLY A 262 15.22 3.16 12.53
N VAL A 263 14.24 3.94 12.97
CA VAL A 263 14.02 5.35 12.63
C VAL A 263 14.80 6.29 13.54
N ASP A 264 15.58 7.20 12.96
CA ASP A 264 16.14 8.37 13.64
C ASP A 264 15.18 9.56 13.47
N ALA A 265 14.38 9.79 14.51
CA ALA A 265 13.34 10.82 14.49
C ALA A 265 13.86 12.24 14.21
N ARG A 266 15.14 12.52 14.50
CA ARG A 266 15.74 13.85 14.29
C ARG A 266 16.13 14.11 12.85
N ARG A 267 16.30 13.04 12.05
CA ARG A 267 16.69 13.09 10.64
C ARG A 267 15.54 12.82 9.69
N PHE A 268 14.43 12.28 10.22
CA PHE A 268 13.22 12.01 9.46
C PHE A 268 12.64 13.32 8.88
N PRO A 269 12.15 13.35 7.61
CA PRO A 269 11.95 12.24 6.67
C PRO A 269 13.18 11.86 5.85
N ALA A 270 14.32 12.56 5.99
CA ALA A 270 15.57 12.30 5.28
C ALA A 270 16.43 11.19 5.91
N ASP A 271 15.85 10.36 6.78
CA ASP A 271 16.55 9.30 7.47
C ASP A 271 16.68 8.01 6.64
N PHE A 272 17.34 8.09 5.48
CA PHE A 272 17.52 6.96 4.58
C PHE A 272 18.22 5.75 5.23
N GLY A 273 18.98 5.98 6.30
CA GLY A 273 19.60 4.91 7.07
C GLY A 273 18.60 3.95 7.72
N THR A 274 17.32 4.31 7.82
CA THR A 274 16.26 3.41 8.30
C THR A 274 16.24 2.11 7.51
N ILE A 275 16.42 2.15 6.18
CA ILE A 275 16.39 0.97 5.30
C ILE A 275 17.43 -0.09 5.72
N ALA A 276 18.58 0.33 6.24
CA ALA A 276 19.61 -0.57 6.75
C ALA A 276 19.41 -0.98 8.23
N ARG A 277 18.61 -0.23 8.99
CA ARG A 277 18.46 -0.38 10.45
C ARG A 277 17.20 -1.09 10.90
N PHE A 278 16.08 -0.97 10.17
CA PHE A 278 14.81 -1.55 10.60
C PHE A 278 14.91 -3.09 10.71
N GLY A 279 15.58 -3.73 9.76
CA GLY A 279 15.78 -5.18 9.78
C GLY A 279 16.57 -5.66 11.02
N PRO A 280 17.80 -5.17 11.25
CA PRO A 280 18.54 -5.48 12.47
C PRO A 280 17.77 -5.15 13.76
N ALA A 281 16.96 -4.08 13.79
CA ALA A 281 16.12 -3.75 14.93
C ALA A 281 15.04 -4.80 15.18
N LEU A 282 14.33 -5.25 14.14
CA LEU A 282 13.35 -6.33 14.22
C LEU A 282 13.97 -7.67 14.65
N SER A 283 15.18 -7.98 14.16
CA SER A 283 15.91 -9.20 14.53
C SER A 283 16.23 -9.31 16.02
N ARG A 284 16.33 -8.19 16.74
CA ARG A 284 16.66 -8.13 18.17
C ARG A 284 15.43 -8.26 19.07
N LEU A 285 14.22 -8.35 18.51
CA LEU A 285 13.01 -8.61 19.29
C LEU A 285 13.07 -10.01 19.92
N HIS A 286 12.50 -10.11 21.14
CA HIS A 286 12.42 -11.32 21.97
C HIS A 286 11.86 -12.55 21.22
N PRO A 287 12.13 -13.76 21.73
CA PRO A 287 12.79 -14.82 20.98
C PRO A 287 11.98 -15.28 19.77
N PRO A 288 12.67 -15.77 18.72
CA PRO A 288 12.00 -16.21 17.52
C PRO A 288 11.08 -17.38 17.82
N TYR A 289 9.90 -17.37 17.20
CA TYR A 289 9.03 -18.53 17.10
C TYR A 289 9.39 -19.34 15.85
N PRO A 290 9.14 -20.65 15.85
CA PRO A 290 9.18 -21.44 14.63
C PRO A 290 8.27 -20.81 13.56
N SER A 291 8.73 -20.83 12.31
CA SER A 291 7.90 -20.41 11.19
C SER A 291 6.57 -21.17 11.23
N PRO A 292 5.43 -20.47 11.07
CA PRO A 292 4.14 -21.15 10.92
C PRO A 292 4.14 -22.14 9.76
N GLU A 293 3.31 -23.18 9.90
CA GLU A 293 2.73 -23.80 8.70
C GLU A 293 1.90 -22.75 7.95
N PRO A 294 1.91 -22.74 6.60
CA PRO A 294 1.14 -21.78 5.82
C PRO A 294 -0.33 -21.73 6.24
N LEU A 295 -0.91 -20.52 6.30
CA LEU A 295 -2.34 -20.37 6.50
C LEU A 295 -3.09 -20.95 5.30
N GLU A 296 -4.00 -21.89 5.55
CA GLU A 296 -4.81 -22.49 4.49
C GLU A 296 -5.78 -21.46 3.91
N PHE A 297 -5.93 -21.48 2.58
CA PHE A 297 -6.79 -20.53 1.89
C PHE A 297 -8.23 -20.58 2.42
N ALA A 298 -8.75 -21.77 2.73
CA ALA A 298 -10.11 -21.94 3.24
C ALA A 298 -10.33 -21.21 4.58
N ASP A 299 -9.28 -21.07 5.40
CA ASP A 299 -9.36 -20.34 6.67
C ASP A 299 -9.40 -18.83 6.44
N ALA A 300 -8.60 -18.34 5.49
CA ALA A 300 -8.63 -16.94 5.05
C ALA A 300 -9.96 -16.58 4.37
N ASP A 301 -10.48 -17.45 3.49
CA ASP A 301 -11.77 -17.28 2.79
C ASP A 301 -12.92 -17.19 3.80
N ARG A 302 -12.99 -18.11 4.78
CA ARG A 302 -14.01 -18.04 5.85
C ARG A 302 -13.87 -16.79 6.70
N PHE A 303 -12.65 -16.38 7.02
CA PHE A 303 -12.43 -15.16 7.79
C PHE A 303 -12.90 -13.91 7.04
N LEU A 304 -12.47 -13.74 5.79
CA LEU A 304 -12.84 -12.59 4.97
C LEU A 304 -14.35 -12.56 4.67
N ALA A 305 -14.97 -13.72 4.43
CA ALA A 305 -16.41 -13.82 4.23
C ALA A 305 -17.24 -13.48 5.48
N ALA A 306 -16.71 -13.76 6.67
CA ALA A 306 -17.37 -13.45 7.94
C ALA A 306 -17.09 -12.02 8.44
N SER A 307 -16.11 -11.33 7.86
CA SER A 307 -15.69 -10.02 8.31
C SER A 307 -16.50 -8.92 7.62
N HIS A 308 -17.24 -8.14 8.40
CA HIS A 308 -17.85 -6.89 7.95
C HIS A 308 -16.84 -5.77 8.14
N ILE A 309 -16.25 -5.29 7.04
CA ILE A 309 -15.15 -4.32 7.06
C ILE A 309 -15.51 -3.19 6.11
N ASP A 310 -15.53 -1.97 6.64
CA ASP A 310 -15.74 -0.78 5.82
C ASP A 310 -14.64 -0.63 4.78
N GLY A 311 -15.02 -0.38 3.53
CA GLY A 311 -14.10 -0.23 2.41
C GLY A 311 -13.44 -1.52 1.90
N LEU A 312 -13.88 -2.69 2.38
CA LEU A 312 -13.46 -3.99 1.86
C LEU A 312 -14.67 -4.87 1.55
N ARG A 313 -14.68 -5.52 0.38
CA ARG A 313 -15.71 -6.51 0.03
C ARG A 313 -15.09 -7.78 -0.53
N TRP A 314 -15.42 -8.92 0.06
CA TRP A 314 -15.03 -10.25 -0.40
C TRP A 314 -16.19 -10.94 -1.11
N THR A 315 -16.02 -11.32 -2.39
CA THR A 315 -17.06 -11.95 -3.22
C THR A 315 -16.53 -13.06 -4.10
#